data_AF-A0A7N0TR75-F1
#
_entry.id   AF-A0A7N0TR75-F1
#
_cell.length_a   1.000
_cell.length_b   1.000
_cell.length_c   1.000
_cell.angle_alpha   90.00
_cell.angle_beta   90.00
_cell.angle_gamma   90.00
#
_symmetry.space_group_name_H-M   'P 1'
#
loop_
_entity.id
_entity.type
_entity.pdbx_description
1 polymer ?
#
loop_
_entity_poly.entity_id
_entity_poly.type
_entity_poly.pdbx_seq_one_letter_code
_entity_poly.pdbx_strand_id
1 'polypeptide(L)'
;MGGPNLTINVVSSGLFFALIQGSLFKVGEKFSKNVVPSVDPYYAKTRSMLSSLVLQRYEKNFKKGLLTDSTLPLLTDIALKDVNIPPGPRPLILDHVQRDPELKSRRV
;
A
#
# COMPACT_ATOMS: atom_id res chain seq x y z
N MET A 1 12.25 -67.10 21.07
CA MET A 1 12.80 -66.39 19.90
C MET A 1 12.26 -64.98 19.92
N GLY A 2 13.12 -63.98 20.12
CA GLY A 2 12.75 -62.56 20.22
C GLY A 2 12.64 -61.91 18.84
N GLY A 3 11.51 -61.26 18.56
CA GLY A 3 11.26 -60.49 17.34
C GLY A 3 11.56 -59.01 17.56
N PRO A 4 12.46 -58.36 16.80
CA PRO A 4 12.83 -56.97 17.03
C PRO A 4 11.92 -55.94 16.33
N ASN A 5 11.66 -54.85 17.07
CA ASN A 5 11.61 -53.45 16.63
C ASN A 5 10.35 -52.90 15.91
N LEU A 6 9.34 -52.56 16.71
CA LEU A 6 8.27 -51.60 16.36
C LEU A 6 8.56 -50.17 16.86
N THR A 7 9.83 -49.76 16.96
CA THR A 7 10.21 -48.48 17.60
C THR A 7 10.97 -47.50 16.70
N ILE A 8 11.23 -47.85 15.44
CA ILE A 8 12.05 -47.01 14.53
C ILE A 8 11.22 -45.97 13.76
N ASN A 9 9.91 -46.13 13.62
CA ASN A 9 9.11 -45.28 12.71
C ASN A 9 8.33 -44.12 13.35
N VAL A 10 8.37 -43.91 14.68
CA VAL A 10 7.59 -42.83 15.32
C VAL A 10 8.37 -41.52 15.50
N VAL A 11 9.69 -41.59 15.53
CA VAL A 11 10.56 -40.41 15.72
C VAL A 11 10.83 -39.68 14.40
N SER A 12 10.66 -40.38 13.27
CA SER A 12 10.87 -39.81 11.93
C SER A 12 9.85 -38.73 11.60
N SER A 13 8.56 -38.94 11.88
CA SER A 13 7.50 -38.00 11.47
C SER A 13 7.60 -36.60 12.13
N GLY A 14 8.01 -36.48 13.39
CA GLY A 14 8.01 -35.19 14.11
C GLY A 14 9.07 -34.19 13.64
N LEU A 15 10.26 -34.67 13.23
CA LEU A 15 11.37 -33.81 12.81
C LEU A 15 11.14 -33.24 11.40
N PHE A 16 10.50 -34.01 10.51
CA PHE A 16 10.17 -33.57 9.16
C PHE A 16 9.11 -32.46 9.15
N PHE A 17 8.07 -32.56 10.01
CA PHE A 17 7.08 -31.49 10.13
C PHE A 17 7.69 -30.18 10.68
N ALA A 18 8.67 -30.24 11.59
CA ALA A 18 9.36 -29.06 12.11
C ALA A 18 10.22 -28.33 11.04
N LEU A 19 10.88 -29.07 10.15
CA LEU A 19 11.68 -28.49 9.05
C LEU A 19 10.80 -27.85 7.96
N ILE A 20 9.65 -28.46 7.66
CA ILE A 20 8.71 -27.94 6.67
C ILE A 20 7.98 -26.70 7.22
N GLN A 21 7.50 -26.74 8.47
CA GLN A 21 6.80 -25.59 9.06
C GLN A 21 7.73 -24.38 9.31
N GLY A 22 9.00 -24.60 9.68
CA GLY A 22 9.96 -23.51 9.87
C GLY A 22 10.43 -22.84 8.58
N SER A 23 10.52 -23.58 7.47
CA SER A 23 10.96 -23.04 6.17
C SER A 23 9.87 -22.26 5.43
N LEU A 24 8.62 -22.73 5.46
CA LEU A 24 7.48 -22.05 4.82
C LEU A 24 7.09 -20.74 5.52
N PHE A 25 7.17 -20.68 6.86
CA PHE A 25 6.81 -19.48 7.64
C PHE A 25 7.70 -18.27 7.28
N LYS A 26 9.01 -18.48 7.12
CA LYS A 26 9.96 -17.42 6.78
C LYS A 26 9.80 -16.91 5.34
N VAL A 27 9.32 -17.76 4.43
CA VAL A 27 8.99 -17.35 3.05
C VAL A 27 7.72 -16.49 3.05
N GLY A 28 6.67 -16.90 3.75
CA GLY A 28 5.42 -16.14 3.84
C GLY A 28 5.59 -14.73 4.43
N GLU A 29 6.41 -14.58 5.48
CA GLU A 29 6.67 -13.28 6.11
C GLU A 29 7.38 -12.29 5.17
N LYS A 30 8.34 -12.77 4.35
CA LYS A 30 9.04 -11.91 3.37
C LYS A 30 8.14 -11.47 2.22
N PHE A 31 7.17 -12.30 1.81
CA PHE A 31 6.15 -11.90 0.83
C PHE A 31 5.14 -10.93 1.45
N SER A 32 4.68 -11.16 2.68
CA SER A 32 3.70 -10.29 3.33
C SER A 32 4.25 -8.89 3.64
N LYS A 33 5.54 -8.76 4.02
CA LYS A 33 6.18 -7.46 4.28
C LYS A 33 6.43 -6.64 3.02
N ASN A 34 6.55 -7.28 1.86
CA ASN A 34 6.69 -6.60 0.57
C ASN A 34 5.33 -6.22 -0.06
N VAL A 35 4.23 -6.83 0.42
CA VAL A 35 2.86 -6.61 -0.09
C VAL A 35 2.11 -5.52 0.65
N VAL A 36 2.55 -5.11 1.85
CA VAL A 36 2.01 -3.92 2.51
C VAL A 36 2.86 -2.73 2.08
N PRO A 37 2.51 -2.02 0.98
CA PRO A 37 3.19 -0.76 0.67
C PRO A 37 3.04 0.09 1.92
N SER A 38 4.15 0.60 2.47
CA SER A 38 4.15 1.51 3.60
C SER A 38 3.04 2.54 3.37
N VAL A 39 1.95 2.39 4.12
CA VAL A 39 0.78 3.25 3.97
C VAL A 39 1.18 4.54 4.64
N ASP A 40 1.68 5.46 3.83
CA ASP A 40 1.99 6.79 4.30
C ASP A 40 0.66 7.45 4.73
N PRO A 41 0.45 7.66 6.05
CA PRO A 41 -0.83 8.11 6.57
C PRO A 41 -1.18 9.51 6.09
N TYR A 42 -0.19 10.29 5.64
CA TYR A 42 -0.39 11.65 5.13
C TYR A 42 -0.92 11.72 3.69
N TYR A 43 -1.01 10.58 3.00
CA TYR A 43 -1.48 10.50 1.61
C TYR A 43 -2.65 9.53 1.45
N ALA A 44 -3.33 9.15 2.53
CA ALA A 44 -4.42 8.18 2.47
C ALA A 44 -5.58 8.71 1.61
N LYS A 45 -5.98 9.97 1.82
CA LYS A 45 -7.06 10.61 1.06
C LYS A 45 -6.61 10.93 -0.37
N THR A 46 -5.38 11.39 -0.53
CA THR A 46 -4.75 11.65 -1.84
C THR A 46 -4.72 10.39 -2.69
N ARG A 47 -4.32 9.24 -2.12
CA ARG A 47 -4.29 7.95 -2.81
C ARG A 47 -5.71 7.50 -3.18
N SER A 48 -6.67 7.64 -2.28
CA SER A 48 -8.07 7.31 -2.56
C SER A 48 -8.63 8.13 -3.73
N MET A 49 -8.40 9.46 -3.72
CA MET A 49 -8.76 10.36 -4.81
C MET A 49 -8.08 9.97 -6.13
N LEU A 50 -6.77 9.76 -6.12
CA LEU A 50 -6.07 9.36 -7.35
C LEU A 50 -6.53 7.99 -7.83
N SER A 51 -6.93 7.09 -6.93
CA SER A 51 -7.51 5.79 -7.29
C SER A 51 -8.88 5.92 -7.94
N SER A 52 -9.77 6.76 -7.40
CA SER A 52 -11.12 6.97 -7.96
C SER A 52 -11.09 7.59 -9.36
N LEU A 53 -10.07 8.40 -9.63
CA LEU A 53 -9.86 9.04 -10.94
C LEU A 53 -9.02 8.19 -11.92
N VAL A 54 -8.56 7.00 -11.53
CA VAL A 54 -7.64 6.15 -12.34
C VAL A 54 -6.31 6.88 -12.63
N LEU A 55 -5.85 7.68 -11.66
CA LEU A 55 -4.65 8.50 -11.69
C LEU A 55 -3.57 8.05 -10.69
N GLN A 56 -3.64 6.81 -10.19
CA GLN A 56 -2.73 6.26 -9.16
C GLN A 56 -1.25 6.43 -9.50
N ARG A 57 -0.87 6.37 -10.78
CA ARG A 57 0.51 6.58 -11.26
C ARG A 57 1.12 7.92 -10.84
N TYR A 58 0.28 8.89 -10.50
CA TYR A 58 0.68 10.23 -10.11
C TYR A 58 0.93 10.38 -8.60
N GLU A 59 0.67 9.37 -7.76
CA GLU A 59 0.92 9.44 -6.31
C GLU A 59 2.38 9.82 -5.99
N LYS A 60 3.34 9.29 -6.75
CA LYS A 60 4.76 9.63 -6.61
C LYS A 60 5.07 11.12 -6.84
N ASN A 61 4.29 11.77 -7.71
CA ASN A 61 4.46 13.19 -8.02
C ASN A 61 3.93 14.05 -6.87
N PHE A 62 2.79 13.67 -6.31
CA PHE A 62 2.25 14.28 -5.10
C PHE A 62 3.23 14.15 -3.93
N LYS A 63 3.82 12.96 -3.74
CA LYS A 63 4.87 12.74 -2.73
C LYS A 63 6.11 13.60 -2.96
N LYS A 64 6.56 13.71 -4.22
CA LYS A 64 7.71 14.56 -4.58
C LYS A 64 7.44 16.04 -4.29
N GLY A 65 6.21 16.50 -4.47
CA GLY A 65 5.80 17.87 -4.18
C GLY A 65 5.22 18.11 -2.79
N LEU A 66 5.29 17.13 -1.88
CA LEU A 66 4.70 17.21 -0.54
C LEU A 66 3.22 17.62 -0.54
N LEU A 67 2.48 17.19 -1.57
CA LEU A 67 1.04 17.40 -1.70
C LEU A 67 0.30 16.34 -0.90
N THR A 68 0.22 16.58 0.41
CA THR A 68 -0.44 15.72 1.41
C THR A 68 -1.95 15.94 1.48
N ASP A 69 -2.61 15.10 2.26
CA ASP A 69 -4.05 15.18 2.53
C ASP A 69 -4.46 16.53 3.16
N SER A 70 -3.55 17.19 3.88
CA SER A 70 -3.76 18.52 4.46
C SER A 70 -3.68 19.65 3.45
N THR A 71 -2.87 19.51 2.38
CA THR A 71 -2.76 20.52 1.32
C THR A 71 -3.73 20.27 0.17
N LEU A 72 -4.38 19.10 0.15
CA LEU A 72 -5.40 18.72 -0.83
C LEU A 72 -6.50 19.79 -1.04
N PRO A 73 -7.09 20.43 0.01
CA PRO A 73 -8.08 21.50 -0.18
C PRO A 73 -7.56 22.78 -0.85
N LEU A 74 -6.25 22.98 -0.80
CA LEU A 74 -5.51 24.16 -1.29
C LEU A 74 -4.88 23.91 -2.67
N LEU A 75 -5.19 22.77 -3.29
CA LEU A 75 -4.71 22.42 -4.62
C LEU A 75 -5.11 23.47 -5.66
N THR A 76 -4.12 23.89 -6.44
CA THR A 76 -4.27 24.79 -7.59
C THR A 76 -3.73 24.13 -8.85
N ASP A 77 -4.12 24.65 -10.01
CA ASP A 77 -3.59 24.17 -11.30
C ASP A 77 -2.06 24.31 -11.38
N ILE A 78 -1.53 25.39 -10.80
CA ILE A 78 -0.08 25.67 -10.74
C ILE A 78 0.62 24.61 -9.87
N ALA A 79 0.11 24.31 -8.67
CA ALA A 79 0.70 23.30 -7.80
C ALA A 79 0.76 21.91 -8.48
N LEU A 80 -0.28 21.54 -9.23
CA LEU A 80 -0.30 20.31 -10.01
C LEU A 80 0.67 20.34 -11.19
N LYS A 81 0.84 21.49 -11.83
CA LYS A 81 1.83 21.67 -12.89
C LYS A 81 3.26 21.53 -12.34
N ASP A 82 3.54 22.10 -11.17
CA ASP A 82 4.87 22.08 -10.54
C ASP A 82 5.31 20.65 -10.16
N VAL A 83 4.36 19.79 -9.82
CA VAL A 83 4.60 18.35 -9.61
C VAL A 83 4.56 17.53 -10.90
N ASN A 84 4.64 18.15 -12.08
CA ASN A 84 4.66 17.48 -13.39
C ASN A 84 3.38 16.69 -13.74
N ILE A 85 2.21 17.15 -13.28
CA ILE A 85 0.93 16.61 -13.77
C ILE A 85 0.60 17.25 -15.13
N PRO A 86 0.36 16.46 -16.20
CA PRO A 86 0.03 16.99 -17.51
C PRO A 86 -1.32 17.74 -17.51
N PRO A 87 -1.59 18.60 -18.51
CA PRO A 87 -2.80 19.44 -18.53
C PRO A 87 -4.13 18.68 -18.47
N GLY A 88 -4.22 17.46 -19.03
CA GLY A 88 -5.47 16.70 -19.06
C GLY A 88 -6.00 16.26 -17.68
N PRO A 89 -5.19 15.59 -16.84
CA PRO A 89 -5.62 15.14 -15.51
C PRO A 89 -5.86 16.26 -14.48
N ARG A 90 -5.27 17.43 -14.66
CA ARG A 90 -5.36 18.56 -13.70
C ARG A 90 -6.80 18.99 -13.38
N PRO A 91 -7.67 19.29 -14.37
CA PRO A 91 -9.05 19.65 -14.09
C PRO A 91 -9.84 18.54 -13.41
N LEU A 92 -9.56 17.25 -13.69
CA LEU A 92 -10.23 16.12 -13.02
C LEU A 92 -9.93 16.08 -11.53
N ILE A 93 -8.67 16.30 -11.16
CA ILE A 93 -8.24 16.36 -9.76
C ILE A 93 -8.89 17.56 -9.06
N LEU A 94 -8.82 18.74 -9.67
CA LEU A 94 -9.37 19.97 -9.08
C LEU A 94 -10.89 19.90 -8.90
N ASP A 95 -11.61 19.38 -9.91
CA ASP A 95 -13.06 19.20 -9.84
C ASP A 95 -13.44 18.21 -8.73
N HIS A 96 -12.71 17.10 -8.58
CA HIS A 96 -12.95 16.14 -7.51
C HIS A 96 -12.76 16.76 -6.11
N VAL A 97 -11.66 17.51 -5.92
CA VAL A 97 -11.38 18.21 -4.65
C VAL A 97 -12.46 19.25 -4.33
N GLN A 98 -12.96 19.97 -5.33
CA GLN A 98 -14.00 20.99 -5.15
C GLN A 98 -15.37 20.40 -4.79
N ARG A 99 -15.68 19.20 -5.31
CA ARG A 99 -16.95 18.51 -5.03
C ARG A 99 -16.97 17.82 -3.68
N ASP A 100 -15.82 17.47 -3.12
CA ASP A 100 -15.73 16.82 -1.82
C ASP A 100 -16.10 17.80 -0.68
N PRO A 101 -17.23 17.59 0.03
CA PRO A 101 -17.69 18.50 1.07
C PRO A 101 -16.72 18.55 2.28
N GLU A 102 -16.01 17.46 2.57
CA GLU A 102 -15.05 17.40 3.68
C GLU A 102 -13.78 18.20 3.39
N LEU A 103 -13.37 18.28 2.12
CA LEU A 103 -12.23 19.10 1.71
C LEU A 103 -12.65 20.57 1.63
N LYS A 104 -13.87 20.83 1.16
CA LYS A 104 -14.41 22.18 1.05
C LYS A 104 -14.51 22.88 2.41
N SER A 105 -14.90 22.17 3.47
CA SER A 105 -15.01 22.75 4.82
C SER A 105 -13.66 23.09 5.46
N ARG A 106 -12.55 22.59 4.90
CA ARG A 106 -11.18 22.83 5.41
C ARG A 106 -10.47 24.01 4.72
N ARG A 107 -11.11 24.63 3.73
CA ARG A 107 -10.60 25.85 3.10
C ARG A 107 -10.90 27.01 4.04
N VAL A 108 -9.90 27.36 4.84
CA VAL A 108 -9.92 28.48 5.81
C VAL A 108 -10.06 29.82 5.08
#